data_AF-A0A9E4L7U4-F1
#
_entry.id   AF-A0A9E4L7U4-F1
#
_cell.length_a   1.000
_cell.length_b   1.000
_cell.length_c   1.000
_cell.angle_alpha   90.00
_cell.angle_beta   90.00
_cell.angle_gamma   90.00
#
_symmetry.space_group_name_H-M   'P 1'
#
loop_
_entity.id
_entity.type
_entity.pdbx_description
1 polymer ?
#
loop_
_entity_poly.entity_id
_entity_poly.type
_entity_poly.pdbx_seq_one_letter_code
_entity_poly.pdbx_strand_id
1 'polypeptide(L)'
;MTEQAAFGVGNPFILDQHRVRERISLCHSGDAGRLADRIRIAIPVDDARTVYTVLADAMQALHAKSVSQDDRFKHPAPDGHRDLQAHVRLPNAADEVATLMIVSTEMLEAKRRCLPLEARLNASQSVLSAISSGPLVVVSDLFNYVRPKAKLCFAGFDSLQTATDFAQRRTRDNIRSLHNTALSRYVLRLTWLMYGEDVIVVQNNGVGRGPRLVYHSFDEADELLIHRPWADEEVDWWRIQEEGRLGVSVLPCVW
;
A
#
# COMPACT_ATOMS: atom_id res chain seq x y z
N MET A 1 25.36 -15.49 9.46
CA MET A 1 24.33 -14.44 9.45
C MET A 1 23.68 -14.47 8.09
N THR A 2 22.42 -14.91 8.00
CA THR A 2 21.63 -14.92 6.77
C THR A 2 21.32 -13.48 6.35
N GLU A 3 21.28 -13.19 5.05
CA GLU A 3 20.95 -11.86 4.49
C GLU A 3 19.65 -11.25 5.05
N GLN A 4 18.75 -12.08 5.61
CA GLN A 4 17.54 -11.65 6.32
C GLN A 4 17.82 -10.85 7.60
N ALA A 5 18.91 -11.14 8.33
CA ALA A 5 19.23 -10.43 9.58
C ALA A 5 19.73 -8.98 9.37
N ALA A 6 20.07 -8.62 8.13
CA ALA A 6 20.36 -7.23 7.75
C ALA A 6 19.08 -6.45 7.38
N PHE A 7 17.94 -7.12 7.23
CA PHE A 7 16.64 -6.54 6.89
C PHE A 7 15.68 -6.70 8.07
N GLY A 8 15.67 -5.74 9.00
CA GLY A 8 14.72 -5.82 10.11
C GLY A 8 14.90 -4.84 11.26
N VAL A 9 16.01 -4.08 11.32
CA VAL A 9 16.13 -2.97 12.27
C VAL A 9 16.30 -1.66 11.50
N GLY A 10 15.24 -0.86 11.44
CA GLY A 10 15.39 0.55 11.77
C GLY A 10 15.41 1.60 10.67
N ASN A 11 15.26 1.28 9.38
CA ASN A 11 15.10 2.35 8.39
C ASN A 11 13.63 2.68 8.16
N PRO A 12 13.14 3.82 8.67
CA PRO A 12 11.79 4.26 8.39
C PRO A 12 11.62 4.50 6.89
N PHE A 13 10.56 3.94 6.33
CA PHE A 13 10.04 4.38 5.05
C PHE A 13 9.20 5.63 5.28
N ILE A 14 9.58 6.72 4.62
CA ILE A 14 8.83 7.98 4.66
C ILE A 14 7.99 8.02 3.39
N LEU A 15 6.67 8.15 3.57
CA LEU A 15 5.73 8.24 2.46
C LEU A 15 6.05 9.47 1.60
N ASP A 16 6.04 9.28 0.28
CA ASP A 16 6.30 10.35 -0.70
C ASP A 16 5.30 11.53 -0.56
N GLN A 17 5.74 12.74 -0.91
CA GLN A 17 4.95 13.96 -0.73
C GLN A 17 3.62 13.94 -1.51
N HIS A 18 3.58 13.41 -2.73
CA HIS A 18 2.33 13.32 -3.50
C HIS A 18 1.33 12.40 -2.81
N ARG A 19 1.81 11.24 -2.33
CA ARG A 19 0.98 10.28 -1.57
C ARG A 19 0.53 10.82 -0.22
N VAL A 20 1.38 11.59 0.48
CA VAL A 20 1.01 12.28 1.72
C VAL A 20 -0.11 13.29 1.47
N ARG A 21 0.02 14.16 0.46
CA ARG A 21 -1.00 15.15 0.10
C ARG A 21 -2.32 14.50 -0.28
N GLU A 22 -2.26 13.45 -1.10
CA GLU A 22 -3.42 12.66 -1.53
C GLU A 22 -4.17 12.07 -0.33
N ARG A 23 -3.45 11.41 0.59
CA ARG A 23 -4.06 10.79 1.77
C ARG A 23 -4.62 11.79 2.77
N ILE A 24 -3.93 12.90 3.02
CA ILE A 24 -4.44 13.95 3.90
C ILE A 24 -5.77 14.50 3.35
N SER A 25 -5.80 14.83 2.06
CA SER A 25 -6.99 15.37 1.40
C SER A 25 -8.16 14.38 1.44
N LEU A 26 -7.93 13.15 0.98
CA LEU A 26 -9.00 12.18 0.72
C LEU A 26 -9.37 11.36 1.96
N CYS A 27 -8.38 10.85 2.68
CA CYS A 27 -8.60 9.92 3.79
C CYS A 27 -8.80 10.65 5.13
N HIS A 28 -8.28 11.87 5.26
CA HIS A 28 -8.27 12.60 6.53
C HIS A 28 -8.97 13.97 6.46
N SER A 29 -9.74 14.24 5.40
CA SER A 29 -10.53 15.47 5.25
C SER A 29 -9.70 16.74 5.39
N GLY A 30 -8.45 16.71 4.94
CA GLY A 30 -7.50 17.82 5.03
C GLY A 30 -6.73 17.91 6.36
N ASP A 31 -7.04 17.08 7.36
CA ASP A 31 -6.39 17.11 8.67
C ASP A 31 -5.09 16.30 8.67
N ALA A 32 -3.96 16.99 8.50
CA ALA A 32 -2.62 16.40 8.51
C ALA A 32 -2.29 15.69 9.83
N GLY A 33 -2.87 16.10 10.95
CA GLY A 33 -2.61 15.50 12.27
C GLY A 33 -3.15 14.09 12.43
N ARG A 34 -4.02 13.64 11.50
CA ARG A 34 -4.61 12.28 11.52
C ARG A 34 -3.82 11.25 10.71
N LEU A 35 -2.76 11.66 9.99
CA LEU A 35 -1.92 10.76 9.21
C LEU A 35 -0.81 10.15 10.10
N ALA A 36 -1.12 9.09 10.82
CA ALA A 36 -0.22 8.43 11.78
C ALA A 36 0.82 7.47 11.15
N ASP A 37 0.80 7.34 9.83
CA ASP A 37 1.60 6.36 9.07
C ASP A 37 2.43 7.01 7.97
N ARG A 38 2.75 8.30 8.13
CA ARG A 38 3.73 8.98 7.27
C ARG A 38 5.11 8.34 7.42
N ILE A 39 5.49 7.99 8.65
CA ILE A 39 6.69 7.24 8.98
C ILE A 39 6.28 5.78 9.22
N ARG A 40 6.80 4.87 8.39
CA ARG A 40 6.44 3.46 8.40
C ARG A 40 7.67 2.60 8.68
N ILE A 41 7.53 1.65 9.59
CA ILE A 41 8.58 0.69 9.89
C ILE A 41 7.91 -0.68 9.85
N ALA A 42 8.38 -1.57 8.98
CA ALA A 42 7.90 -2.94 8.86
C ALA A 42 9.05 -3.90 9.13
N ILE A 43 8.80 -4.90 9.98
CA ILE A 43 9.76 -5.93 10.36
C ILE A 43 9.13 -7.29 10.01
N PRO A 44 9.62 -7.97 8.95
CA PRO A 44 9.19 -9.31 8.63
C PRO A 44 9.77 -10.29 9.65
N VAL A 45 8.99 -11.30 10.04
CA VAL A 45 9.44 -12.40 10.91
C VAL A 45 9.10 -13.75 10.29
N ASP A 46 9.96 -14.74 10.47
CA ASP A 46 9.69 -16.07 9.92
C ASP A 46 8.82 -16.93 10.86
N ASP A 47 8.78 -16.59 12.15
CA ASP A 47 8.00 -17.32 13.16
C ASP A 47 7.05 -16.38 13.89
N ALA A 48 5.74 -16.63 13.76
CA ALA A 48 4.71 -15.83 14.43
C ALA A 48 4.86 -15.81 15.97
N ARG A 49 5.55 -16.79 16.56
CA ARG A 49 5.79 -16.85 18.01
C ARG A 49 6.75 -15.77 18.50
N THR A 50 7.58 -15.20 17.62
CA THR A 50 8.59 -14.18 17.99
C THR A 50 8.05 -12.75 17.91
N VAL A 51 6.85 -12.55 17.35
CA VAL A 51 6.26 -11.24 17.05
C VAL A 51 6.30 -10.28 18.24
N TYR A 52 5.93 -10.74 19.44
CA TYR A 52 5.88 -9.87 20.63
C TYR A 52 7.27 -9.52 21.16
N THR A 53 8.22 -10.45 21.10
CA THR A 53 9.62 -10.19 21.49
C THR A 53 10.25 -9.20 20.52
N VAL A 54 10.05 -9.39 19.21
CA VAL A 54 10.56 -8.48 18.18
C VAL A 54 9.96 -7.08 18.32
N LEU A 55 8.66 -6.96 18.64
CA LEU A 55 8.07 -5.67 18.94
C LEU A 55 8.74 -5.00 20.15
N ALA A 56 8.93 -5.73 21.25
CA ALA A 56 9.57 -5.19 22.44
C ALA A 56 11.00 -4.72 22.16
N ASP A 57 11.80 -5.52 21.46
CA ASP A 57 13.16 -5.20 21.07
C ASP A 57 13.22 -3.96 20.17
N ALA A 58 12.32 -3.87 19.18
CA ALA A 58 12.23 -2.72 18.28
C ALA A 58 11.81 -1.44 19.02
N MET A 59 10.84 -1.53 19.93
CA MET A 59 10.41 -0.41 20.77
C MET A 59 11.54 0.11 21.65
N GLN A 60 12.31 -0.80 22.25
CA GLN A 60 13.48 -0.46 23.06
C GLN A 60 14.58 0.19 22.24
N ALA A 61 14.92 -0.39 21.08
CA ALA A 61 15.95 0.13 20.19
C ALA A 61 15.62 1.54 19.65
N LEU A 62 14.35 1.80 19.38
CA LEU A 62 13.87 3.11 18.91
C LEU A 62 13.61 4.12 20.04
N HIS A 63 13.75 3.70 21.31
CA HIS A 63 13.30 4.45 22.49
C HIS A 63 11.86 4.98 22.33
N ALA A 64 11.02 4.19 21.67
CA ALA A 64 9.70 4.60 21.25
C ALA A 64 8.68 4.49 22.39
N LYS A 65 7.68 5.37 22.40
CA LYS A 65 6.55 5.30 23.34
C LYS A 65 5.30 4.85 22.61
N SER A 66 4.67 3.77 23.08
CA SER A 66 3.43 3.27 22.49
C SER A 66 2.28 4.27 22.70
N VAL A 67 1.50 4.49 21.65
CA VAL A 67 0.27 5.29 21.65
C VAL A 67 -0.94 4.36 21.57
N SER A 68 -0.91 3.42 20.64
CA SER A 68 -1.97 2.41 20.44
C SER A 68 -1.41 1.20 19.69
N GLN A 69 -2.16 0.10 19.71
CA GLN A 69 -1.75 -1.15 19.07
C GLN A 69 -2.96 -1.89 18.50
N ASP A 70 -2.80 -2.41 17.29
CA ASP A 70 -3.72 -3.30 16.60
C ASP A 70 -3.08 -4.69 16.50
N ASP A 71 -3.61 -5.65 17.26
CA ASP A 71 -3.11 -7.03 17.32
C ASP A 71 -3.99 -7.98 16.49
N ARG A 72 -3.64 -8.13 15.22
CA ARG A 72 -4.34 -9.01 14.28
C ARG A 72 -3.84 -10.46 14.34
N PHE A 73 -2.84 -10.77 15.15
CA PHE A 73 -2.54 -12.16 15.50
C PHE A 73 -3.60 -12.72 16.46
N LYS A 74 -4.03 -11.92 17.44
CA LYS A 74 -5.13 -12.26 18.36
C LYS A 74 -6.52 -12.09 17.75
N HIS A 75 -6.71 -11.01 16.98
CA HIS A 75 -8.00 -10.68 16.36
C HIS A 75 -7.82 -10.51 14.84
N PRO A 76 -7.81 -11.61 14.07
CA PRO A 76 -7.57 -11.57 12.64
C PRO A 76 -8.51 -10.61 11.91
N ALA A 77 -8.01 -10.01 10.82
CA ALA A 77 -8.87 -9.27 9.91
C ALA A 77 -9.89 -10.23 9.24
N PRO A 78 -11.03 -9.73 8.71
CA PRO A 78 -12.06 -10.58 8.13
C PRO A 78 -11.58 -11.42 6.93
N ASP A 79 -10.55 -10.96 6.22
CA ASP A 79 -9.87 -11.69 5.14
C ASP A 79 -8.85 -12.73 5.64
N GLY A 80 -8.71 -12.87 6.96
CA GLY A 80 -7.78 -13.78 7.62
C GLY A 80 -6.37 -13.21 7.80
N HIS A 81 -6.09 -11.96 7.38
CA HIS A 81 -4.77 -11.37 7.52
C HIS A 81 -4.37 -11.11 8.97
N ARG A 82 -3.07 -11.29 9.25
CA ARG A 82 -2.47 -11.18 10.58
C ARG A 82 -1.19 -10.35 10.53
N ASP A 83 -1.11 -9.37 11.41
CA ASP A 83 0.10 -8.65 11.76
C ASP A 83 -0.06 -8.04 13.17
N LEU A 84 0.97 -7.35 13.63
CA LEU A 84 0.95 -6.53 14.83
C LEU A 84 1.36 -5.10 14.46
N GLN A 85 0.44 -4.15 14.53
CA GLN A 85 0.76 -2.75 14.28
C GLN A 85 0.76 -1.96 15.59
N ALA A 86 1.84 -1.26 15.88
CA ALA A 86 1.96 -0.33 16.99
C ALA A 86 2.15 1.09 16.45
N HIS A 87 1.31 2.01 16.91
CA HIS A 87 1.49 3.44 16.68
C HIS A 87 2.34 4.01 17.81
N VAL A 88 3.45 4.66 17.46
CA VAL A 88 4.49 5.00 18.41
C VAL A 88 4.97 6.44 18.21
N ARG A 89 5.32 7.11 19.32
CA ARG A 89 6.07 8.37 19.26
C ARG A 89 7.56 8.08 19.32
N LEU A 90 8.31 8.62 18.36
CA LEU A 90 9.76 8.56 18.34
C LEU A 90 10.33 9.79 19.07
N PRO A 91 11.40 9.65 19.88
CA PRO A 91 11.91 10.74 20.72
C PRO A 91 12.41 11.96 19.93
N ASN A 92 12.85 11.78 18.68
CA ASN A 92 13.40 12.83 17.83
C ASN A 92 12.44 13.29 16.71
N ALA A 93 11.22 12.76 16.65
CA ALA A 93 10.23 13.18 15.68
C ALA A 93 9.27 14.15 16.37
N ALA A 94 9.22 15.41 15.91
CA ALA A 94 8.52 16.52 16.53
C ALA A 94 7.00 16.27 16.65
N ASP A 95 6.61 15.49 17.65
CA ASP A 95 5.27 14.94 17.90
C ASP A 95 4.69 14.05 16.79
N GLU A 96 5.50 13.66 15.79
CA GLU A 96 5.04 12.75 14.75
C GLU A 96 4.86 11.33 15.28
N VAL A 97 3.75 10.70 14.88
CA VAL A 97 3.46 9.29 15.15
C VAL A 97 4.01 8.47 13.98
N ALA A 98 4.82 7.46 14.30
CA ALA A 98 5.24 6.43 13.38
C ALA A 98 4.37 5.18 13.57
N THR A 99 4.24 4.38 12.52
CA THR A 99 3.60 3.06 12.62
C THR A 99 4.64 1.97 12.43
N LEU A 100 4.78 1.12 13.45
CA LEU A 100 5.61 -0.08 13.45
C LEU A 100 4.73 -1.30 13.18
N MET A 101 5.06 -2.10 12.17
CA MET A 101 4.35 -3.31 11.79
C MET A 101 5.28 -4.51 11.93
N ILE A 102 4.90 -5.50 12.74
CA ILE A 102 5.53 -6.82 12.77
C ILE A 102 4.60 -7.78 12.03
N VAL A 103 5.10 -8.44 10.99
CA VAL A 103 4.29 -9.28 10.11
C VAL A 103 5.10 -10.51 9.71
N SER A 104 4.47 -11.67 9.54
CA SER A 104 5.24 -12.82 9.08
C SER A 104 5.58 -12.73 7.59
N THR A 105 6.72 -13.29 7.19
CA THR A 105 7.10 -13.40 5.77
C THR A 105 6.02 -14.12 4.97
N GLU A 106 5.45 -15.20 5.54
CA GLU A 106 4.33 -15.92 4.93
C GLU A 106 3.09 -15.03 4.73
N MET A 107 2.75 -14.15 5.69
CA MET A 107 1.63 -13.22 5.55
C MET A 107 1.90 -12.15 4.47
N LEU A 108 3.15 -11.70 4.33
CA LEU A 108 3.54 -10.79 3.24
C LEU A 108 3.37 -11.46 1.88
N GLU A 109 3.89 -12.68 1.73
CA GLU A 109 3.74 -13.45 0.49
C GLU A 109 2.28 -13.80 0.20
N ALA A 110 1.51 -14.05 1.26
CA ALA A 110 0.09 -14.29 1.17
C ALA A 110 -0.67 -13.07 0.65
N LYS A 111 -0.19 -11.82 0.74
CA LYS A 111 -0.87 -10.66 0.12
C LYS A 111 -1.19 -10.84 -1.36
N ARG A 112 -0.34 -11.57 -2.10
CA ARG A 112 -0.60 -11.93 -3.52
C ARG A 112 -1.80 -12.88 -3.66
N ARG A 113 -2.04 -13.75 -2.67
CA ARG A 113 -3.07 -14.81 -2.66
C ARG A 113 -4.34 -14.41 -1.90
N CYS A 114 -4.21 -13.59 -0.85
CA CYS A 114 -5.25 -13.18 0.11
C CYS A 114 -6.04 -11.96 -0.34
N LEU A 115 -5.67 -11.34 -1.46
CA LEU A 115 -6.51 -10.37 -2.15
C LEU A 115 -6.94 -10.93 -3.50
N PRO A 116 -7.83 -11.96 -3.56
CA PRO A 116 -8.43 -12.37 -4.82
C PRO A 116 -9.03 -11.17 -5.52
N LEU A 117 -8.87 -11.10 -6.84
CA LEU A 117 -9.47 -10.06 -7.66
C LEU A 117 -10.95 -9.85 -7.31
N GLU A 118 -11.70 -10.93 -7.06
CA GLU A 118 -13.11 -10.86 -6.64
C GLU A 118 -13.31 -10.14 -5.30
N ALA A 119 -12.48 -10.38 -4.29
CA ALA A 119 -12.57 -9.64 -3.02
C ALA A 119 -12.22 -8.15 -3.21
N ARG A 120 -11.28 -7.84 -4.12
CA ARG A 120 -10.95 -6.45 -4.50
C ARG A 120 -12.11 -5.78 -5.23
N LEU A 121 -12.74 -6.50 -6.15
CA LEU A 121 -13.90 -6.04 -6.93
C LEU A 121 -15.15 -5.90 -6.05
N ASN A 122 -15.39 -6.82 -5.12
CA ASN A 122 -16.52 -6.79 -4.18
C ASN A 122 -16.41 -5.61 -3.22
N ALA A 123 -15.23 -5.34 -2.66
CA ALA A 123 -14.98 -4.12 -1.88
C ALA A 123 -15.11 -2.85 -2.74
N SER A 124 -14.86 -2.96 -4.05
CA SER A 124 -15.07 -1.88 -5.01
C SER A 124 -16.51 -1.77 -5.49
N GLN A 125 -17.41 -2.71 -5.16
CA GLN A 125 -18.72 -2.84 -5.80
C GLN A 125 -19.69 -1.73 -5.42
N SER A 126 -19.56 -1.18 -4.21
CA SER A 126 -20.25 0.05 -3.79
C SER A 126 -19.80 1.28 -4.58
N VAL A 127 -18.60 1.28 -5.16
CA VAL A 127 -18.09 2.36 -6.02
C VAL A 127 -18.28 2.07 -7.51
N LEU A 128 -18.18 0.81 -7.93
CA LEU A 128 -18.56 0.35 -9.27
C LEU A 128 -20.04 0.62 -9.55
N SER A 129 -20.91 0.51 -8.55
CA SER A 129 -22.33 0.86 -8.67
C SER A 129 -22.59 2.36 -8.75
N ALA A 130 -21.69 3.20 -8.23
CA ALA A 130 -21.78 4.66 -8.32
C ALA A 130 -21.29 5.21 -9.67
N ILE A 131 -20.61 4.40 -10.48
CA ILE A 131 -19.98 4.83 -11.74
C ILE A 131 -20.69 4.15 -12.90
N SER A 132 -21.41 4.94 -13.70
CA SER A 132 -22.33 4.45 -14.74
C SER A 132 -21.64 3.62 -15.83
N SER A 133 -20.38 3.90 -16.14
CA SER A 133 -19.57 3.19 -17.15
C SER A 133 -18.16 3.78 -17.20
N GLY A 134 -17.15 2.98 -17.56
CA GLY A 134 -15.80 3.50 -17.87
C GLY A 134 -14.67 2.77 -17.13
N PRO A 135 -13.42 3.13 -17.43
CA PRO A 135 -12.25 2.60 -16.76
C PRO A 135 -12.11 3.17 -15.34
N LEU A 136 -11.63 2.33 -14.43
CA LEU A 136 -11.39 2.64 -13.03
C LEU A 136 -10.03 2.16 -12.63
N VAL A 137 -9.32 2.98 -11.85
CA VAL A 137 -8.07 2.57 -11.23
C VAL A 137 -8.30 2.46 -9.73
N VAL A 138 -7.96 1.32 -9.16
CA VAL A 138 -7.99 1.11 -7.71
C VAL A 138 -6.55 0.97 -7.23
N VAL A 139 -6.20 1.77 -6.24
CA VAL A 139 -4.89 1.77 -5.58
C VAL A 139 -5.08 1.32 -4.15
N SER A 140 -4.39 0.25 -3.74
CA SER A 140 -4.39 -0.27 -2.38
C SER A 140 -3.02 -0.05 -1.75
N ASP A 141 -2.98 0.68 -0.63
CA ASP A 141 -1.78 0.81 0.20
C ASP A 141 -1.48 -0.51 0.91
N LEU A 142 -0.42 -1.20 0.49
CA LEU A 142 -0.08 -2.53 1.01
C LEU A 142 0.30 -2.50 2.50
N PHE A 143 0.74 -1.36 3.04
CA PHE A 143 1.07 -1.23 4.46
C PHE A 143 -0.18 -1.23 5.37
N ASN A 144 -1.26 -0.60 4.91
CA ASN A 144 -2.51 -0.48 5.66
C ASN A 144 -3.68 -1.26 5.06
N TYR A 145 -3.44 -2.18 4.13
CA TYR A 145 -4.46 -2.68 3.20
C TYR A 145 -5.77 -3.21 3.82
N VAL A 146 -5.73 -3.65 5.08
CA VAL A 146 -6.93 -4.11 5.83
C VAL A 146 -7.72 -2.98 6.49
N ARG A 147 -7.14 -1.78 6.64
CA ARG A 147 -7.77 -0.65 7.32
C ARG A 147 -8.79 0.04 6.40
N PRO A 148 -9.83 0.66 6.99
CA PRO A 148 -10.61 1.68 6.30
C PRO A 148 -9.68 2.71 5.64
N LYS A 149 -10.03 3.15 4.43
CA LYS A 149 -9.32 4.21 3.69
C LYS A 149 -7.92 3.85 3.19
N ALA A 150 -7.55 2.57 3.22
CA ALA A 150 -6.34 2.09 2.59
C ALA A 150 -6.45 1.99 1.06
N LYS A 151 -7.67 2.08 0.52
CA LYS A 151 -7.98 1.92 -0.89
C LYS A 151 -8.52 3.23 -1.47
N LEU A 152 -7.94 3.64 -2.59
CA LEU A 152 -8.37 4.80 -3.37
C LEU A 152 -8.92 4.32 -4.71
N CYS A 153 -9.95 4.99 -5.20
CA CYS A 153 -10.50 4.76 -6.53
C CYS A 153 -10.47 6.04 -7.34
N PHE A 154 -9.90 5.94 -8.52
CA PHE A 154 -9.80 6.99 -9.52
C PHE A 154 -10.75 6.67 -10.66
N ALA A 155 -11.50 7.67 -11.07
CA ALA A 155 -12.51 7.61 -12.11
C ALA A 155 -12.49 8.86 -12.98
N GLY A 156 -13.22 8.82 -14.10
CA GLY A 156 -13.31 9.96 -15.03
C GLY A 156 -12.15 10.04 -16.02
N PHE A 157 -11.44 8.94 -16.26
CA PHE A 157 -10.45 8.90 -17.34
C PHE A 157 -11.13 8.94 -18.71
N ASP A 158 -10.52 9.68 -19.65
CA ASP A 158 -11.01 9.82 -21.02
C ASP A 158 -11.00 8.49 -21.80
N SER A 159 -10.09 7.59 -21.45
CA SER A 159 -9.95 6.30 -22.13
C SER A 159 -9.36 5.22 -21.22
N LEU A 160 -9.59 3.95 -21.58
CA LEU A 160 -8.95 2.81 -20.93
C LEU A 160 -7.42 2.87 -21.05
N GLN A 161 -6.90 3.42 -22.15
CA GLN A 161 -5.46 3.58 -22.36
C GLN A 161 -4.88 4.57 -21.35
N THR A 162 -5.55 5.70 -21.12
CA THR A 162 -5.12 6.71 -20.13
C THR A 162 -5.14 6.14 -18.71
N ALA A 163 -6.16 5.37 -18.36
CA ALA A 163 -6.23 4.69 -17.06
C ALA A 163 -5.10 3.66 -16.87
N THR A 164 -4.79 2.90 -17.94
CA THR A 164 -3.69 1.93 -17.93
C THR A 164 -2.33 2.61 -17.81
N ASP A 165 -2.10 3.70 -18.54
CA ASP A 165 -0.87 4.49 -18.46
C ASP A 165 -0.68 5.10 -17.06
N PHE A 166 -1.75 5.67 -16.48
CA PHE A 166 -1.74 6.13 -15.09
C PHE A 166 -1.32 5.01 -14.11
N ALA A 167 -1.94 3.84 -14.22
CA ALA A 167 -1.65 2.72 -13.35
C ALA A 167 -0.21 2.23 -13.48
N GLN A 168 0.31 2.09 -14.70
CA GLN A 168 1.69 1.68 -14.97
C GLN A 168 2.69 2.69 -14.41
N ARG A 169 2.50 3.99 -14.67
CA ARG A 169 3.38 5.05 -14.14
C ARG A 169 3.38 5.08 -12.62
N ARG A 170 2.22 4.90 -11.98
CA ARG A 170 2.13 4.84 -10.51
C ARG A 170 2.84 3.62 -9.93
N THR A 171 2.68 2.45 -10.54
CA THR A 171 3.41 1.23 -10.17
C THR A 171 4.92 1.41 -10.31
N ARG A 172 5.37 1.95 -11.45
CA ARG A 172 6.80 2.20 -11.70
C ARG A 172 7.38 3.21 -10.74
N ASP A 173 6.70 4.32 -10.47
CA ASP A 173 7.11 5.30 -9.47
C ASP A 173 7.24 4.67 -8.08
N ASN A 174 6.27 3.84 -7.70
CA ASN A 174 6.28 3.12 -6.44
C ASN A 174 7.51 2.21 -6.34
N ILE A 175 7.75 1.34 -7.32
CA ILE A 175 8.92 0.44 -7.34
C ILE A 175 10.23 1.24 -7.45
N ARG A 176 10.26 2.35 -8.20
CA ARG A 176 11.40 3.26 -8.33
C ARG A 176 11.85 3.76 -6.97
N SER A 177 10.91 4.26 -6.17
CA SER A 177 11.16 4.81 -4.83
C SER A 177 11.76 3.77 -3.86
N LEU A 178 11.38 2.49 -3.98
CA LEU A 178 11.78 1.43 -3.04
C LEU A 178 13.16 0.85 -3.33
N HIS A 179 13.59 0.82 -4.58
CA HIS A 179 14.91 0.29 -4.96
C HIS A 179 16.08 1.18 -4.53
N ASN A 180 15.79 2.42 -4.13
CA ASN A 180 16.60 3.23 -3.21
C ASN A 180 17.25 2.40 -2.09
N THR A 181 16.51 1.40 -1.62
CA THR A 181 16.73 0.73 -0.33
C THR A 181 16.93 -0.77 -0.45
N ALA A 182 16.79 -1.36 -1.64
CA ALA A 182 16.79 -2.82 -1.82
C ALA A 182 18.09 -3.33 -2.46
N LEU A 183 18.71 -4.33 -1.83
CA LEU A 183 19.98 -4.93 -2.28
C LEU A 183 19.81 -6.11 -3.25
N SER A 184 18.60 -6.66 -3.36
CA SER A 184 18.29 -7.78 -4.25
C SER A 184 16.84 -7.72 -4.73
N ARG A 185 16.50 -8.50 -5.77
CA ARG A 185 15.12 -8.61 -6.28
C ARG A 185 14.16 -9.15 -5.22
N TYR A 186 14.60 -10.14 -4.45
CA TYR A 186 13.81 -10.71 -3.37
C TYR A 186 13.51 -9.66 -2.30
N VAL A 187 14.55 -8.92 -1.90
CA VAL A 187 14.41 -7.81 -0.95
C VAL A 187 13.48 -6.73 -1.49
N LEU A 188 13.64 -6.32 -2.74
CA LEU A 188 12.77 -5.30 -3.35
C LEU A 188 11.31 -5.74 -3.38
N ARG A 189 11.05 -7.02 -3.68
CA ARG A 189 9.70 -7.60 -3.63
C ARG A 189 9.11 -7.56 -2.23
N LEU A 190 9.86 -7.95 -1.20
CA LEU A 190 9.40 -7.87 0.18
C LEU A 190 9.15 -6.42 0.61
N THR A 191 10.06 -5.51 0.26
CA THR A 191 9.91 -4.06 0.52
C THR A 191 8.66 -3.51 -0.15
N TRP A 192 8.36 -3.91 -1.39
CA TRP A 192 7.12 -3.55 -2.07
C TRP A 192 5.88 -4.13 -1.37
N LEU A 193 5.91 -5.38 -0.93
CA LEU A 193 4.81 -5.97 -0.15
C LEU A 193 4.61 -5.28 1.21
N MET A 194 5.64 -4.66 1.78
CA MET A 194 5.56 -3.93 3.04
C MET A 194 5.08 -2.50 2.86
N TYR A 195 5.61 -1.75 1.89
CA TYR A 195 5.44 -0.29 1.79
C TYR A 195 4.82 0.19 0.48
N GLY A 196 4.67 -0.71 -0.49
CA GLY A 196 4.24 -0.38 -1.84
C GLY A 196 2.74 -0.19 -1.99
N GLU A 197 2.35 -0.02 -3.25
CA GLU A 197 0.96 0.06 -3.69
C GLU A 197 0.65 -1.07 -4.65
N ASP A 198 -0.53 -1.67 -4.47
CA ASP A 198 -1.15 -2.54 -5.45
C ASP A 198 -2.14 -1.74 -6.29
N VAL A 199 -1.94 -1.76 -7.60
CA VAL A 199 -2.71 -0.95 -8.56
C VAL A 199 -3.40 -1.87 -9.55
N ILE A 200 -4.71 -1.74 -9.69
CA ILE A 200 -5.50 -2.48 -10.69
C ILE A 200 -6.28 -1.51 -11.57
N VAL A 201 -6.43 -1.87 -12.85
CA VAL A 201 -7.35 -1.21 -13.76
C VAL A 201 -8.51 -2.14 -14.07
N VAL A 202 -9.71 -1.63 -13.89
CA VAL A 202 -10.95 -2.35 -14.12
C VAL A 202 -11.78 -1.58 -15.15
N GLN A 203 -12.25 -2.27 -16.17
CA GLN A 203 -13.26 -1.74 -17.08
C GLN A 203 -14.64 -2.10 -16.54
N ASN A 204 -15.43 -1.09 -16.14
CA ASN A 204 -16.85 -1.30 -15.88
C ASN A 204 -17.60 -1.34 -17.21
N ASN A 205 -18.22 -2.48 -17.52
CA ASN A 205 -18.96 -2.72 -18.76
C ASN A 205 -20.45 -2.39 -18.65
N GLY A 206 -20.87 -1.77 -17.54
CA GLY A 206 -22.26 -1.42 -17.27
C GLY A 206 -23.07 -2.55 -16.64
N VAL A 207 -24.35 -2.26 -16.37
CA VAL A 207 -25.24 -3.18 -15.63
C VAL A 207 -25.38 -4.53 -16.36
N GLY A 208 -25.12 -5.62 -15.63
CA GLY A 208 -25.28 -7.00 -16.12
C GLY A 208 -24.06 -7.60 -16.84
N ARG A 209 -23.01 -6.81 -17.10
CA ARG A 209 -21.72 -7.31 -17.59
C ARG A 209 -20.68 -6.93 -16.55
N GLY A 210 -20.33 -7.89 -15.69
CA GLY A 210 -19.44 -7.65 -14.56
C GLY A 210 -18.13 -6.93 -14.94
N PRO A 211 -17.46 -6.32 -13.95
CA PRO A 211 -16.18 -5.65 -14.16
C PRO A 211 -15.15 -6.58 -14.81
N ARG A 212 -14.37 -6.06 -15.75
CA ARG A 212 -13.24 -6.78 -16.37
C ARG A 212 -11.92 -6.20 -15.85
N LEU A 213 -11.06 -7.04 -15.27
CA LEU A 213 -9.68 -6.65 -14.98
C LEU A 213 -8.91 -6.45 -16.29
N VAL A 214 -8.23 -5.32 -16.41
CA VAL A 214 -7.43 -4.94 -17.59
C VAL A 214 -5.94 -4.90 -17.24
N TYR A 215 -5.59 -4.46 -16.04
CA TYR A 215 -4.22 -4.36 -15.57
C TYR A 215 -4.13 -4.68 -14.09
N HIS A 216 -3.02 -5.26 -13.68
CA HIS A 216 -2.71 -5.58 -12.29
C HIS A 216 -1.22 -5.43 -12.04
N SER A 217 -0.86 -4.60 -11.06
CA SER A 217 0.53 -4.28 -10.76
C SER A 217 1.35 -5.48 -10.33
N PHE A 218 0.76 -6.50 -9.69
CA PHE A 218 1.48 -7.73 -9.36
C PHE A 218 1.95 -8.51 -10.59
N ASP A 219 1.26 -8.38 -11.73
CA ASP A 219 1.62 -9.09 -12.96
C ASP A 219 2.81 -8.38 -13.64
N GLU A 220 2.88 -7.03 -13.53
CA GLU A 220 4.01 -6.24 -14.03
C GLU A 220 5.18 -6.20 -13.02
N ALA A 221 4.92 -6.32 -11.71
CA ALA A 221 5.91 -6.14 -10.67
C ALA A 221 7.10 -7.08 -10.84
N ASP A 222 6.86 -8.37 -11.10
CA ASP A 222 7.94 -9.36 -11.27
C ASP A 222 8.90 -8.98 -12.42
N GLU A 223 8.42 -8.30 -13.48
CA GLU A 223 9.24 -7.76 -14.58
C GLU A 223 9.92 -6.43 -14.22
N LEU A 224 9.19 -5.51 -13.57
CA LEU A 224 9.72 -4.21 -13.15
C LEU A 224 10.82 -4.35 -12.09
N LEU A 225 10.81 -5.41 -11.28
CA LEU A 225 11.88 -5.75 -10.34
C LEU A 225 13.22 -6.06 -11.03
N ILE A 226 13.22 -6.25 -12.35
CA ILE A 226 14.39 -6.63 -13.15
C ILE A 226 14.99 -5.44 -13.92
N HIS A 227 14.17 -4.46 -14.33
CA HIS A 227 14.57 -3.39 -15.24
C HIS A 227 14.82 -2.04 -14.53
N ARG A 228 15.98 -1.43 -14.79
CA ARG A 228 16.40 -0.09 -14.32
C ARG A 228 17.28 0.59 -15.38
N PRO A 229 17.18 1.92 -15.57
CA PRO A 229 16.27 2.90 -14.97
C PRO A 229 15.11 3.34 -15.91
N TRP A 230 13.98 3.78 -15.33
CA TRP A 230 12.90 4.49 -16.03
C TRP A 230 13.13 6.00 -16.02
N ALA A 231 12.75 6.68 -17.10
CA ALA A 231 12.76 8.13 -17.20
C ALA A 231 11.68 8.79 -16.31
N ASP A 232 11.82 10.08 -16.01
CA ASP A 232 10.88 10.81 -15.15
C ASP A 232 9.47 10.89 -15.75
N GLU A 233 9.36 10.88 -17.08
CA GLU A 233 8.06 10.84 -17.75
C GLU A 233 7.37 9.48 -17.55
N GLU A 234 8.12 8.38 -17.49
CA GLU A 234 7.58 7.01 -17.39
C GLU A 234 7.00 6.67 -16.01
N VAL A 235 7.09 7.60 -15.08
CA VAL A 235 6.70 7.47 -13.67
C VAL A 235 5.88 8.66 -13.17
N ASP A 236 5.71 9.72 -13.97
CA ASP A 236 4.89 10.87 -13.62
C ASP A 236 3.39 10.58 -13.77
N TRP A 237 2.86 9.84 -12.81
CA TRP A 237 1.42 9.57 -12.69
C TRP A 237 0.63 10.77 -12.17
N TRP A 238 1.30 11.66 -11.41
CA TRP A 238 0.67 12.82 -10.78
C TRP A 238 0.17 13.82 -11.81
N ARG A 239 0.96 14.05 -12.87
CA ARG A 239 0.55 14.89 -14.00
C ARG A 239 -0.75 14.42 -14.65
N ILE A 240 -0.92 13.11 -14.86
CA ILE A 240 -2.16 12.57 -15.43
C ILE A 240 -3.36 12.86 -14.50
N GLN A 241 -3.16 12.78 -13.18
CA GLN A 241 -4.22 13.10 -12.22
C GLN A 241 -4.61 14.59 -12.24
N GLU A 242 -3.63 15.49 -12.26
CA GLU A 242 -3.88 16.93 -12.29
C GLU A 242 -4.51 17.40 -13.61
N GLU A 243 -3.95 16.96 -14.75
CA GLU A 243 -4.44 17.34 -16.08
C GLU A 243 -5.81 16.73 -16.38
N GLY A 244 -6.01 15.45 -16.02
CA GLY A 244 -7.26 14.72 -16.25
C GLY A 244 -8.40 15.12 -15.31
N ARG A 245 -8.13 15.92 -14.26
CA ARG A 245 -9.12 16.30 -13.23
C ARG A 245 -9.90 15.09 -12.71
N LEU A 246 -9.18 13.99 -12.48
CA LEU A 246 -9.78 12.71 -12.17
C LEU A 246 -10.63 12.81 -10.91
N GLY A 247 -11.81 12.19 -10.93
CA GLY A 247 -12.60 12.00 -9.73
C GLY A 247 -11.90 10.99 -8.83
N VAL A 248 -11.54 11.40 -7.61
CA VAL A 248 -10.90 10.50 -6.64
C VAL A 248 -11.80 10.31 -5.43
N SER A 249 -12.01 9.05 -5.07
CA SER A 249 -12.83 8.66 -3.92
C SER A 249 -12.09 7.64 -3.06
N VAL A 250 -12.38 7.66 -1.76
CA VAL A 250 -11.90 6.65 -0.83
C VAL A 250 -12.87 5.47 -0.86
N LEU A 251 -12.36 4.27 -1.15
CA LEU A 251 -13.18 3.07 -1.07
C LEU A 251 -13.35 2.69 0.41
N PRO A 252 -14.58 2.42 0.88
CA PRO A 252 -14.74 1.76 2.15
C PRO A 252 -14.07 0.39 2.09
N CYS A 253 -13.27 0.04 3.11
CA CYS A 253 -12.85 -1.35 3.32
C CYS A 253 -14.07 -2.07 3.89
N VAL A 254 -15.01 -2.45 3.01
CA VAL A 254 -16.08 -3.37 3.36
C VAL A 254 -15.49 -4.75 3.18
N TRP A 255 -15.22 -5.42 4.28
CA TRP A 255 -14.89 -6.84 4.33
C TRP A 255 -16.04 -7.58 5.01
#